data_AF-A0A961PP11-F1
#
_entry.id   AF-A0A961PP11-F1
#
_cell.length_a   1.000
_cell.length_b   1.000
_cell.length_c   1.000
_cell.angle_alpha   90.00
_cell.angle_beta   90.00
_cell.angle_gamma   90.00
#
_symmetry.space_group_name_H-M   'P 1'
#
loop_
_entity.id
_entity.type
_entity.pdbx_description
1 polymer ?
#
loop_
_entity_poly.entity_id
_entity_poly.type
_entity_poly.pdbx_seq_one_letter_code
_entity_poly.pdbx_strand_id
1 'polypeptide(L)' 'DVTECTGGLRAVTDEDLSSRYHTACDPRLNASQSLELAFLVSEELSQRRKDLARKAV' A
#
# COMPACT_ATOMS: atom_id res chain seq x y z
N ASP A 1 7.01 -9.59 10.10
CA ASP A 1 6.16 -9.39 8.92
C ASP A 1 4.84 -10.11 9.13
N VAL A 2 3.72 -9.48 8.83
CA VAL A 2 2.33 -9.97 9.03
C VAL A 2 1.66 -10.27 7.68
N THR A 3 0.62 -11.09 7.68
CA THR A 3 -0.18 -11.45 6.49
C THR A 3 -1.65 -11.17 6.77
N GLU A 4 -2.01 -9.89 6.82
CA GLU A 4 -3.36 -9.47 7.21
C GLU A 4 -4.18 -8.94 6.01
N CYS A 5 -3.52 -8.26 5.06
CA CYS A 5 -4.11 -7.80 3.80
C CYS A 5 -3.62 -8.65 2.61
N THR A 6 -4.52 -8.99 1.68
CA THR A 6 -4.19 -9.73 0.45
C THR A 6 -3.53 -8.84 -0.60
N GLY A 7 -2.83 -9.44 -1.56
CA GLY A 7 -2.15 -8.75 -2.65
C GLY A 7 -0.85 -8.04 -2.25
N GLY A 8 -0.57 -6.91 -2.90
CA GLY A 8 0.72 -6.21 -2.85
C GLY A 8 1.83 -6.94 -3.61
N LEU A 9 3.05 -6.40 -3.59
CA LEU A 9 4.19 -6.90 -4.38
C LEU A 9 4.54 -8.38 -4.14
N ARG A 10 4.33 -8.89 -2.92
CA ARG A 10 4.60 -10.29 -2.55
C ARG A 10 3.40 -11.22 -2.74
N ALA A 11 2.29 -10.71 -3.29
CA ALA A 11 1.06 -11.44 -3.58
C ALA A 11 0.57 -12.30 -2.41
N VAL A 12 0.24 -11.67 -1.27
CA VAL A 12 -0.36 -12.39 -0.13
C VAL A 12 -1.71 -12.99 -0.56
N THR A 13 -1.87 -14.30 -0.47
CA THR A 13 -3.12 -14.99 -0.83
C THR A 13 -4.05 -15.13 0.38
N ASP A 14 -5.29 -15.59 0.15
CA ASP A 14 -6.25 -15.87 1.23
C ASP A 14 -5.73 -16.96 2.18
N GLU A 15 -5.04 -17.97 1.64
CA GLU A 15 -4.43 -19.05 2.42
C GLU A 15 -3.32 -18.54 3.35
N ASP A 16 -2.54 -17.55 2.89
CA ASP A 16 -1.45 -16.94 3.65
C ASP A 16 -1.94 -16.17 4.88
N LEU A 17 -3.21 -15.74 4.90
CA LEU A 17 -3.75 -14.94 6.01
C LEU A 17 -3.62 -15.67 7.34
N SER A 18 -3.90 -16.97 7.36
CA SER A 18 -3.84 -17.80 8.57
C SER A 18 -2.43 -17.92 9.18
N SER A 19 -1.38 -17.60 8.43
CA SER A 19 0.00 -17.79 8.87
C SER A 19 0.44 -16.79 9.94
N ARG A 20 0.03 -15.52 9.82
CA ARG A 20 0.48 -14.40 10.68
C ARG A 20 -0.55 -13.27 10.78
N TYR A 21 -1.82 -13.61 10.97
CA TYR A 21 -2.87 -12.66 11.33
C TYR A 21 -2.81 -12.35 12.83
N HIS A 22 -2.39 -11.13 13.20
CA HIS A 22 -2.16 -10.78 14.62
C HIS A 22 -3.03 -9.63 15.13
N THR A 23 -3.81 -8.97 14.27
CA THR A 23 -4.72 -7.92 14.70
C THR A 23 -6.03 -8.45 15.26
N ALA A 24 -6.56 -7.71 16.23
CA ALA A 24 -7.86 -7.99 16.84
C ALA A 24 -9.03 -7.24 16.17
N CYS A 25 -8.74 -6.20 15.38
CA CYS A 25 -9.73 -5.38 14.70
C CYS A 25 -9.62 -5.61 13.19
N ASP A 26 -9.14 -4.60 12.46
CA ASP A 26 -9.00 -4.68 11.01
C ASP A 26 -7.62 -5.20 10.59
N PRO A 27 -7.52 -5.81 9.40
CA PRO A 27 -6.24 -6.22 8.83
C PRO A 27 -5.35 -5.02 8.52
N ARG A 28 -4.06 -5.10 8.87
CA ARG A 28 -3.07 -4.04 8.55
C ARG A 28 -2.24 -4.41 7.33
N LEU A 29 -1.75 -3.36 6.67
CA LEU A 29 -0.68 -3.49 5.69
C LEU A 29 0.60 -3.97 6.39
N ASN A 30 1.30 -4.91 5.74
CA ASN A 30 2.63 -5.30 6.15
C ASN A 30 3.69 -4.27 5.69
N ALA A 31 4.96 -4.48 6.05
CA ALA A 31 6.01 -3.50 5.77
C ALA A 31 6.22 -3.27 4.26
N SER A 32 6.17 -4.34 3.46
CA SER A 32 6.31 -4.25 2.00
C SER A 32 5.13 -3.52 1.36
N GLN A 33 3.90 -3.87 1.76
CA GLN A 33 2.67 -3.21 1.28
C GLN A 33 2.61 -1.73 1.66
N SER A 34 3.07 -1.39 2.87
CA SER A 34 3.12 0.01 3.33
C SER A 34 4.13 0.84 2.54
N LEU A 35 5.29 0.27 2.21
CA LEU A 35 6.31 0.94 1.41
C LEU A 35 5.86 1.12 -0.05
N GLU A 36 5.22 0.10 -0.62
CA GLU A 36 4.59 0.16 -1.94
C GLU A 36 3.57 1.30 -2.01
N LEU A 37 2.64 1.36 -1.04
CA LEU A 37 1.66 2.45 -0.95
C LEU A 37 2.32 3.82 -0.83
N ALA A 38 3.40 3.94 -0.04
CA ALA A 38 4.12 5.21 0.11
C ALA A 38 4.71 5.71 -1.22
N PHE A 39 5.27 4.81 -2.04
CA PHE A 39 5.77 5.17 -3.37
C PHE A 39 4.63 5.59 -4.31
N LEU A 40 3.54 4.82 -4.37
CA LEU A 40 2.38 5.15 -5.21
C LEU A 40 1.78 6.52 -4.86
N VAL A 41 1.63 6.81 -3.57
CA VAL A 41 1.13 8.11 -3.10
C VAL A 41 2.11 9.23 -3.46
N SER A 42 3.42 9.00 -3.32
CA SER A 42 4.44 9.99 -3.68
C SER A 42 4.42 10.34 -5.19
N GLU A 43 4.25 9.33 -6.05
CA GLU A 43 4.12 9.50 -7.50
C GLU A 43 2.86 10.28 -7.86
N GLU A 44 1.72 9.90 -7.29
CA GLU A 44 0.44 10.58 -7.49
C GLU A 44 0.51 12.06 -7.07
N LEU A 45 1.08 12.36 -5.89
CA LEU A 45 1.27 13.73 -5.43
C LEU A 45 2.25 14.51 -6.32
N SER A 46 3.29 13.85 -6.82
CA SER A 46 4.24 14.47 -7.75
C SER A 46 3.60 14.80 -9.09
N GLN A 47 2.73 13.94 -9.61
CA GLN A 47 2.00 14.19 -10.83
C GLN A 47 0.97 15.32 -10.66
N ARG A 48 0.20 15.29 -9.57
CA ARG A 48 -0.74 16.37 -9.23
C ARG A 48 -0.08 17.75 -9.17
N ARG A 49 1.13 17.84 -8.58
CA ARG A 49 1.89 19.09 -8.54
C ARG A 49 2.25 19.60 -9.94
N LYS A 50 2.68 18.71 -10.85
CA LYS A 50 2.98 19.07 -12.25
C LYS A 50 1.74 19.55 -12.99
N ASP A 51 0.60 18.90 -12.78
CA ASP A 51 -0.65 19.27 -13.43
C ASP A 51 -1.17 20.63 -12.95
N LEU A 52 -1.06 20.91 -11.64
CA LEU A 52 -1.38 22.22 -11.09
C LEU A 52 -0.48 23.31 -11.67
N ALA A 53 0.84 23.05 -11.77
CA ALA A 53 1.77 23.99 -12.38
C ALA A 53 1.45 24.27 -13.85
N ARG A 54 1.06 23.25 -14.63
CA ARG A 54 0.66 23.41 -16.04
C ARG A 54 -0.60 24.26 -16.21
N LYS A 55 -1.58 24.13 -15.31
CA LYS A 55 -2.84 24.89 -15.35
C LYS A 55 -2.69 26.37 -14.98
N ALA A 56 -1.61 26.72 -14.29
CA ALA A 56 -1.33 28.08 -13.86
C ALA A 56 -0.58 28.92 -14.92
N VAL A 57 -0.21 28.29 -16.05
CA VAL A 57 0.40 28.92 -17.24
C VAL A 57 -0.67 29.09 -18.30
#